data_AF-A0A165YIP7-F1
#
_entry.id   AF-A0A165YIP7-F1
#
_cell.length_a   1.000
_cell.length_b   1.000
_cell.length_c   1.000
_cell.angle_alpha   90.00
_cell.angle_beta   90.00
_cell.angle_gamma   90.00
#
_symmetry.space_group_name_H-M   'P 1'
#
loop_
_entity.id
_entity.type
_entity.pdbx_description
1 polymer ?
#
loop_
_entity_poly.entity_id
_entity_poly.type
_entity_poly.pdbx_seq_one_letter_code
_entity_poly.pdbx_strand_id
1 'polypeptide(L)'
;RRAASLVPEGTVGEDVAPVPSSSADTGLGEGQDYKRVLARLHGIIAKVQDAQLRAASGPVQDVLPVSIIADQEWGSLVRVCMREEDAAAAELAVDLMKRSGASVSEESINHVLAFYAERGDVPRAETFMANALGASPTETQRDLHIKAHLRAAAPKTIPEQALSVLHNYELQSTPAPMSSYSRLIAALFS
;
A
#
# COMPACT_ATOMS: atom_id res chain seq x y z
N ARG A 1 -51.26 -16.87 -41.06
CA ARG A 1 -51.38 -16.85 -42.54
C ARG A 1 -50.42 -15.75 -43.02
N ARG A 2 -49.26 -16.12 -43.59
CA ARG A 2 -48.87 -15.93 -45.02
C ARG A 2 -49.03 -14.48 -45.51
N ALA A 3 -48.10 -13.82 -46.19
CA ALA A 3 -46.73 -14.08 -46.66
C ALA A 3 -46.27 -12.82 -47.43
N ALA A 4 -44.95 -12.71 -47.65
CA ALA A 4 -44.26 -12.12 -48.82
C ALA A 4 -44.48 -10.62 -49.15
N SER A 5 -43.47 -9.74 -49.16
CA SER A 5 -42.24 -9.66 -49.99
C SER A 5 -42.43 -8.58 -51.07
N LEU A 6 -41.58 -7.55 -51.08
CA LEU A 6 -40.92 -6.99 -52.27
C LEU A 6 -39.94 -5.87 -51.86
N VAL A 7 -38.68 -6.11 -52.21
CA VAL A 7 -37.46 -5.28 -52.26
C VAL A 7 -37.21 -5.01 -53.77
N PRO A 8 -36.26 -4.20 -54.30
CA PRO A 8 -35.32 -3.15 -53.78
C PRO A 8 -35.37 -1.82 -54.58
N GLU A 9 -34.61 -0.80 -54.16
CA GLU A 9 -33.72 0.04 -55.03
C GLU A 9 -32.93 1.01 -54.14
N GLY A 10 -31.60 0.92 -54.09
CA GLY A 10 -30.70 1.89 -54.73
C GLY A 10 -29.70 2.41 -53.69
N THR A 11 -28.45 1.95 -53.67
CA THR A 11 -27.25 2.56 -54.29
C THR A 11 -26.36 3.33 -53.30
N VAL A 12 -25.20 2.72 -53.06
CA VAL A 12 -23.84 3.30 -52.93
C VAL A 12 -23.61 4.33 -51.82
N GLY A 13 -23.00 3.86 -50.73
CA GLY A 13 -22.33 4.67 -49.72
C GLY A 13 -21.03 4.00 -49.29
N GLU A 14 -19.92 4.57 -49.76
CA GLU A 14 -18.51 4.44 -49.37
C GLU A 14 -18.11 3.40 -48.31
N ASP A 15 -17.35 2.42 -48.79
CA ASP A 15 -16.43 1.58 -48.04
C ASP A 15 -15.20 2.42 -47.62
N VAL A 16 -15.27 3.02 -46.43
CA VAL A 16 -14.10 3.60 -45.75
C VAL A 16 -13.69 2.65 -44.64
N ALA A 17 -12.64 1.88 -44.93
CA ALA A 17 -11.95 1.05 -43.96
C ALA A 17 -11.56 1.88 -42.72
N PRO A 18 -11.83 1.41 -41.49
CA PRO A 18 -11.26 2.02 -40.31
C PRO A 18 -9.77 1.68 -40.26
N VAL A 19 -8.95 2.71 -40.46
CA VAL A 19 -7.52 2.72 -40.14
C VAL A 19 -7.35 2.25 -38.68
N PRO A 20 -6.50 1.26 -38.38
CA PRO A 20 -6.17 0.95 -37.01
C PRO A 20 -5.33 2.09 -36.44
N SER A 21 -5.95 2.90 -35.57
CA SER A 21 -5.29 3.88 -34.72
C SER A 21 -4.32 3.16 -33.79
N SER A 22 -3.09 2.99 -34.27
CA SER A 22 -1.92 2.62 -33.49
C SER A 22 -1.58 3.78 -32.54
N SER A 23 -2.16 3.79 -31.35
CA SER A 23 -1.73 4.65 -30.24
C SER A 23 -2.24 4.10 -28.92
N ALA A 24 -1.62 3.02 -28.44
CA ALA A 24 -1.69 2.60 -27.04
C ALA A 24 -0.46 1.73 -26.72
N ASP A 25 0.73 2.33 -26.78
CA ASP A 25 1.90 1.76 -26.10
C ASP A 25 2.78 2.89 -25.58
N THR A 26 2.36 3.47 -24.45
CA THR A 26 3.18 4.40 -23.66
C THR A 26 2.90 4.25 -22.16
N GLY A 27 2.52 3.04 -21.71
CA GLY A 27 2.14 2.77 -20.32
C GLY A 27 3.14 1.91 -19.51
N LEU A 28 4.13 1.29 -20.16
CA LEU A 28 4.97 0.28 -19.50
C LEU A 28 6.26 0.83 -18.85
N GLY A 29 6.51 2.14 -18.93
CA GLY A 29 7.73 2.78 -18.41
C GLY A 29 7.63 3.21 -16.94
N GLU A 30 6.58 3.95 -16.58
CA GLU A 30 6.49 4.64 -15.29
C GLU A 30 6.39 3.68 -14.09
N GLY A 31 5.71 2.54 -14.27
CA GLY A 31 5.53 1.51 -13.24
C GLY A 31 6.80 0.70 -12.91
N GLN A 32 7.90 0.89 -13.65
CA GLN A 32 9.18 0.23 -13.35
C GLN A 32 10.25 1.18 -12.83
N ASP A 33 10.08 2.49 -13.02
CA ASP A 33 11.09 3.47 -12.65
C ASP A 33 11.26 3.55 -11.13
N TYR A 34 10.16 3.49 -10.37
CA TYR A 34 10.24 3.42 -8.90
C TYR A 34 10.94 2.14 -8.41
N LYS A 35 10.76 1.00 -9.10
CA LYS A 35 11.44 -0.25 -8.77
C LYS A 35 12.95 -0.16 -9.01
N ARG A 36 13.36 0.47 -10.10
CA ARG A 36 14.78 0.76 -10.38
C ARG A 36 15.38 1.69 -9.34
N VAL A 37 14.63 2.72 -8.93
CA VAL A 37 15.05 3.65 -7.87
C VAL A 37 15.20 2.89 -6.54
N LEU A 38 14.23 2.06 -6.15
CA LEU A 38 14.33 1.23 -4.94
C LEU A 38 15.51 0.27 -4.97
N ALA A 39 15.73 -0.44 -6.09
CA ALA A 39 16.87 -1.33 -6.25
C ALA A 39 18.21 -0.59 -6.13
N ARG A 40 18.29 0.62 -6.71
CA ARG A 40 19.48 1.47 -6.60
C ARG A 40 19.69 1.97 -5.18
N LEU A 41 18.63 2.43 -4.49
CA LEU A 41 18.68 2.87 -3.09
C LEU A 41 19.11 1.73 -2.18
N HIS A 42 18.52 0.54 -2.33
CA HIS A 42 18.93 -0.65 -1.59
C HIS A 42 20.43 -0.96 -1.79
N GLY A 43 20.92 -0.90 -3.03
CA GLY A 43 22.33 -1.12 -3.35
C GLY A 43 23.27 -0.06 -2.76
N ILE A 44 22.84 1.21 -2.72
CA ILE A 44 23.62 2.29 -2.09
C ILE A 44 23.65 2.09 -0.58
N ILE A 45 22.50 1.85 0.05
CA ILE A 45 22.39 1.61 1.50
C ILE A 45 23.27 0.43 1.91
N ALA A 46 23.22 -0.70 1.18
CA ALA A 46 24.05 -1.86 1.47
C ALA A 46 25.57 -1.54 1.40
N LYS A 47 26.01 -0.82 0.35
CA LYS A 47 27.41 -0.41 0.22
C LYS A 47 27.86 0.54 1.33
N VAL A 48 26.99 1.46 1.72
CA VAL A 48 27.24 2.40 2.82
C VAL A 48 27.35 1.66 4.14
N GLN A 49 26.44 0.71 4.41
CA GLN A 49 26.49 -0.13 5.60
C GLN A 49 27.77 -0.99 5.65
N ASP A 50 28.16 -1.60 4.52
CA ASP A 50 29.43 -2.34 4.42
C ASP A 50 30.65 -1.44 4.66
N ALA A 51 30.63 -0.22 4.13
CA ALA A 51 31.70 0.75 4.36
C ALA A 51 31.76 1.19 5.83
N GLN A 52 30.61 1.41 6.48
CA GLN A 52 30.53 1.73 7.90
C GLN A 52 31.01 0.57 8.78
N LEU A 53 30.65 -0.68 8.47
CA LEU A 53 31.14 -1.86 9.20
C LEU A 53 32.67 -2.02 9.09
N ARG A 54 33.24 -1.71 7.92
CA ARG A 54 34.70 -1.71 7.73
C ARG A 54 35.38 -0.54 8.45
N ALA A 55 34.75 0.64 8.45
CA ALA A 55 35.25 1.84 9.12
C ALA A 55 35.15 1.76 10.66
N ALA A 56 34.16 1.03 11.19
CA ALA A 56 33.98 0.79 12.63
C ALA A 56 35.12 -0.04 13.27
N SER A 57 36.07 -0.54 12.48
CA SER A 57 37.32 -1.14 12.96
C SER A 57 38.43 -0.09 13.21
N GLY A 58 38.19 1.20 12.95
CA GLY A 58 39.07 2.34 13.26
C GLY A 58 38.48 3.26 14.34
N PRO A 59 39.26 4.20 14.91
CA PRO A 59 38.83 4.97 16.09
C PRO A 59 37.61 5.84 15.80
N VAL A 60 36.57 5.63 16.61
CA VAL A 60 35.29 6.35 16.79
C VAL A 60 35.11 7.55 15.86
N GLN A 61 34.53 7.32 14.68
CA GLN A 61 33.87 8.37 13.91
C GLN A 61 32.37 8.17 14.05
N ASP A 62 31.69 9.25 14.45
CA ASP A 62 30.24 9.35 14.54
C ASP A 62 29.59 8.70 13.31
N VAL A 63 28.76 7.69 13.56
CA VAL A 63 27.95 7.03 12.53
C VAL A 63 26.90 8.06 12.10
N LEU A 64 27.27 8.94 11.18
CA LEU A 64 26.36 9.93 10.63
C LEU A 64 25.23 9.18 9.91
N PRO A 65 23.95 9.49 10.21
CA PRO A 65 22.84 8.94 9.47
C PRO A 65 23.01 9.35 8.00
N VAL A 66 23.15 8.35 7.14
CA VAL A 66 23.36 8.58 5.72
C VAL A 66 21.99 8.90 5.11
N SER A 67 21.64 10.19 5.18
CA SER A 67 20.50 10.75 4.48
C SER A 67 20.82 10.76 2.99
N ILE A 68 20.47 9.66 2.31
CA ILE A 68 20.70 9.48 0.87
C ILE A 68 19.67 10.28 0.06
N ILE A 69 18.49 10.50 0.64
CA ILE A 69 17.37 11.27 0.08
C ILE A 69 16.58 11.95 1.20
N ALA A 70 15.83 12.99 0.86
CA ALA A 70 15.01 13.74 1.82
C ALA A 70 13.78 12.93 2.26
N ASP A 71 13.29 13.17 3.48
CA ASP A 71 12.11 12.50 4.04
C ASP A 71 10.86 12.63 3.12
N GLN A 72 10.74 13.75 2.40
CA GLN A 72 9.67 14.01 1.44
C GLN A 72 9.75 13.12 0.19
N GLU A 73 10.96 12.74 -0.24
CA GLU A 73 11.19 11.88 -1.40
C GLU A 73 10.83 10.43 -1.07
N TRP A 74 11.16 9.99 0.16
CA TRP A 74 10.71 8.71 0.67
C TRP A 74 9.19 8.59 0.75
N GLY A 75 8.51 9.60 1.31
CA GLY A 75 7.04 9.62 1.36
C GLY A 75 6.42 9.62 -0.04
N SER A 76 7.04 10.32 -0.99
CA SER A 76 6.60 10.30 -2.38
C SER A 76 6.80 8.94 -3.04
N LEU A 77 7.90 8.24 -2.73
CA LEU A 77 8.18 6.90 -3.24
C LEU A 77 7.15 5.89 -2.73
N VAL A 78 6.78 5.94 -1.44
CA VAL A 78 5.72 5.10 -0.87
C VAL A 78 4.39 5.37 -1.55
N ARG A 79 4.01 6.64 -1.75
CA ARG A 79 2.77 7.01 -2.45
C ARG A 79 2.73 6.49 -3.88
N VAL A 80 3.85 6.54 -4.61
CA VAL A 80 3.95 5.98 -5.96
C VAL A 80 3.80 4.46 -5.93
N CYS A 81 4.47 3.75 -5.03
CA CYS A 81 4.32 2.29 -4.89
C CYS A 81 2.87 1.90 -4.59
N MET A 82 2.20 2.67 -3.73
CA MET A 82 0.79 2.46 -3.37
C MET A 82 -0.17 2.75 -4.53
N ARG A 83 0.11 3.76 -5.36
CA ARG A 83 -0.67 4.06 -6.57
C ARG A 83 -0.61 2.91 -7.58
N GLU A 84 0.53 2.26 -7.67
CA GLU A 84 0.75 1.10 -8.55
C GLU A 84 0.32 -0.22 -7.90
N GLU A 85 -0.34 -0.16 -6.72
CA GLU A 85 -0.78 -1.30 -5.92
C GLU A 85 0.34 -2.30 -5.53
N ASP A 86 1.60 -1.86 -5.54
CA ASP A 86 2.75 -2.69 -5.18
C ASP A 86 3.08 -2.51 -3.70
N ALA A 87 2.36 -3.26 -2.86
CA ALA A 87 2.56 -3.25 -1.41
C ALA A 87 3.95 -3.74 -0.99
N ALA A 88 4.52 -4.71 -1.71
CA ALA A 88 5.87 -5.22 -1.40
C ALA A 88 6.94 -4.15 -1.63
N ALA A 89 6.83 -3.38 -2.73
CA ALA A 89 7.73 -2.27 -2.99
C ALA A 89 7.59 -1.14 -1.96
N ALA A 90 6.37 -0.87 -1.49
CA ALA A 90 6.14 0.13 -0.44
C ALA A 90 6.68 -0.31 0.92
N GLU A 91 6.52 -1.57 1.30
CA GLU A 91 7.13 -2.13 2.51
C GLU A 91 8.66 -2.02 2.47
N LEU A 92 9.25 -2.36 1.33
CA LEU A 92 10.69 -2.23 1.12
C LEU A 92 11.14 -0.76 1.22
N ALA A 93 10.35 0.18 0.68
CA ALA A 93 10.64 1.61 0.84
C ALA A 93 10.64 2.03 2.32
N VAL A 94 9.64 1.60 3.10
CA VAL A 94 9.56 1.88 4.54
C VAL A 94 10.70 1.22 5.32
N ASP A 95 11.09 -0.01 4.98
CA ASP A 95 12.26 -0.66 5.58
C ASP A 95 13.56 0.09 5.28
N LEU A 96 13.76 0.51 4.03
CA LEU A 96 14.92 1.29 3.63
C LEU A 96 14.96 2.66 4.33
N MET A 97 13.81 3.32 4.52
CA MET A 97 13.72 4.55 5.31
C MET A 97 14.29 4.33 6.71
N LYS A 98 13.83 3.29 7.42
CA LYS A 98 14.31 2.94 8.76
C LYS A 98 15.81 2.69 8.79
N ARG A 99 16.30 1.89 7.84
CA ARG A 99 17.73 1.52 7.74
C ARG A 99 18.64 2.70 7.41
N SER A 100 18.12 3.71 6.71
CA SER A 100 18.84 4.96 6.41
C SER A 100 18.83 5.97 7.57
N GLY A 101 18.09 5.68 8.65
CA GLY A 101 17.90 6.61 9.77
C GLY A 101 16.94 7.76 9.47
N ALA A 102 16.20 7.69 8.35
CA ALA A 102 15.16 8.65 8.01
C ALA A 102 13.93 8.46 8.91
N SER A 103 13.23 9.56 9.22
CA SER A 103 11.99 9.49 10.00
C SER A 103 10.89 8.86 9.16
N VAL A 104 10.40 7.69 9.57
CA VAL A 104 9.25 7.07 8.92
C VAL A 104 8.00 7.87 9.27
N SER A 105 7.40 8.50 8.26
CA SER A 105 6.17 9.27 8.48
C SER A 105 5.00 8.34 8.79
N GLU A 106 4.15 8.77 9.73
CA GLU A 106 2.91 8.05 10.06
C GLU A 106 2.02 7.87 8.83
N GLU A 107 1.97 8.89 7.95
CA GLU A 107 1.24 8.85 6.67
C GLU A 107 1.67 7.66 5.81
N SER A 108 2.98 7.40 5.68
CA SER A 108 3.51 6.29 4.87
C SER A 108 3.07 4.93 5.43
N ILE A 109 3.11 4.78 6.75
CA ILE A 109 2.65 3.57 7.44
C ILE A 109 1.14 3.39 7.25
N ASN A 110 0.37 4.47 7.42
CA ASN A 110 -1.08 4.46 7.31
C ASN A 110 -1.53 4.11 5.89
N HIS A 111 -0.82 4.55 4.84
CA HIS A 111 -1.12 4.16 3.46
C HIS A 111 -0.97 2.65 3.21
N VAL A 112 0.16 2.07 3.61
CA VAL A 112 0.41 0.62 3.45
C VAL A 112 -0.57 -0.19 4.28
N LEU A 113 -0.83 0.23 5.52
CA LEU A 113 -1.78 -0.45 6.40
C LEU A 113 -3.22 -0.34 5.87
N ALA A 114 -3.61 0.81 5.30
CA ALA A 114 -4.91 0.99 4.68
C ALA A 114 -5.10 0.09 3.45
N PHE A 115 -4.05 -0.12 2.67
CA PHE A 115 -4.06 -1.05 1.54
C PHE A 115 -4.40 -2.48 1.98
N TYR A 116 -3.75 -2.98 3.04
CA TYR A 116 -4.06 -4.30 3.60
C TYR A 116 -5.44 -4.35 4.26
N ALA A 117 -5.83 -3.29 4.95
CA ALA A 117 -7.12 -3.21 5.62
C ALA A 117 -8.30 -3.25 4.64
N GLU A 118 -8.20 -2.61 3.46
CA GLU A 118 -9.27 -2.68 2.45
C GLU A 118 -9.41 -4.06 1.82
N ARG A 119 -8.31 -4.81 1.72
CA ARG A 119 -8.28 -6.17 1.18
C ARG A 119 -8.64 -7.24 2.22
N GLY A 120 -8.71 -6.87 3.50
CA GLY A 120 -8.88 -7.83 4.59
C GLY A 120 -7.68 -8.77 4.78
N ASP A 121 -6.49 -8.35 4.36
CA ASP A 121 -5.26 -9.16 4.51
C ASP A 121 -4.66 -8.96 5.90
N VAL A 122 -5.27 -9.62 6.88
CA VAL A 122 -4.88 -9.56 8.30
C VAL A 122 -3.43 -10.01 8.53
N PRO A 123 -2.96 -11.16 8.01
CA PRO A 123 -1.59 -11.61 8.27
C PRO A 123 -0.52 -10.62 7.82
N ARG A 124 -0.72 -9.98 6.66
CA ARG A 124 0.22 -8.96 6.17
C ARG A 124 0.09 -7.66 6.95
N ALA A 125 -1.12 -7.24 7.31
CA ALA A 125 -1.32 -6.07 8.16
C ALA A 125 -0.61 -6.19 9.51
N GLU A 126 -0.75 -7.33 10.20
CA GLU A 126 -0.12 -7.58 11.50
C GLU A 126 1.41 -7.69 11.38
N THR A 127 1.91 -8.40 10.37
CA THR A 127 3.36 -8.49 10.11
C THR A 127 3.95 -7.11 9.81
N PHE A 128 3.29 -6.33 8.98
CA PHE A 128 3.70 -4.96 8.68
C PHE A 128 3.66 -4.08 9.91
N MET A 129 2.61 -4.14 10.74
CA MET A 129 2.54 -3.39 11.99
C MET A 129 3.67 -3.76 12.95
N ALA A 130 3.97 -5.05 13.13
CA ALA A 130 5.06 -5.51 13.99
C ALA A 130 6.43 -5.00 13.51
N ASN A 131 6.63 -4.92 12.20
CA ASN A 131 7.90 -4.46 11.62
C ASN A 131 7.98 -2.93 11.52
N ALA A 132 6.88 -2.25 11.21
CA ALA A 132 6.81 -0.82 10.91
C ALA A 132 6.61 0.03 12.16
N LEU A 133 5.91 -0.46 13.19
CA LEU A 133 5.65 0.30 14.41
C LEU A 133 6.74 0.05 15.45
N GLY A 134 7.42 1.11 15.87
CA GLY A 134 8.37 1.07 17.00
C GLY A 134 7.76 1.46 18.35
N ALA A 135 6.55 2.03 18.34
CA ALA A 135 5.83 2.51 19.52
C ALA A 135 4.38 2.01 19.49
N SER A 136 3.58 2.39 20.50
CA SER A 136 2.15 2.09 20.53
C SER A 136 1.45 2.61 19.27
N PRO A 137 0.56 1.82 18.62
CA PRO A 137 -0.11 2.21 17.39
C PRO A 137 -0.96 3.47 17.60
N THR A 138 -0.97 4.37 16.61
CA THR A 138 -1.81 5.57 16.62
C THR A 138 -3.29 5.23 16.47
N GLU A 139 -4.16 6.18 16.77
CA GLU A 139 -5.62 5.99 16.65
C GLU A 139 -6.03 5.51 15.25
N THR A 140 -5.44 6.11 14.21
CA THR A 140 -5.64 5.71 12.81
C THR A 140 -5.16 4.29 12.55
N GLN A 141 -4.00 3.90 13.09
CA GLN A 141 -3.45 2.55 12.88
C GLN A 141 -4.29 1.49 13.58
N ARG A 142 -4.81 1.77 14.78
CA ARG A 142 -5.78 0.91 15.46
C ARG A 142 -7.07 0.77 14.64
N ASP A 143 -7.57 1.87 14.06
CA ASP A 143 -8.76 1.86 13.19
C ASP A 143 -8.58 1.00 11.95
N LEU A 144 -7.41 1.08 11.32
CA LEU A 144 -7.07 0.29 10.14
C LEU A 144 -6.85 -1.18 10.49
N HIS A 145 -6.26 -1.47 11.65
CA HIS A 145 -6.11 -2.85 12.13
C HIS A 145 -7.48 -3.51 12.35
N ILE A 146 -8.40 -2.83 13.06
CA ILE A 146 -9.77 -3.34 13.25
C ILE A 146 -10.49 -3.47 11.90
N LYS A 147 -10.30 -2.52 10.99
CA LYS A 147 -10.86 -2.57 9.63
C LYS A 147 -10.40 -3.83 8.87
N ALA A 148 -9.12 -4.19 8.95
CA ALA A 148 -8.58 -5.37 8.29
C ALA A 148 -9.29 -6.64 8.76
N HIS A 149 -9.44 -6.82 10.07
CA HIS A 149 -10.18 -7.95 10.65
C HIS A 149 -11.66 -7.94 10.27
N LEU A 150 -12.28 -6.76 10.21
CA LEU A 150 -13.67 -6.62 9.80
C LEU A 150 -13.89 -6.99 8.33
N ARG A 151 -12.96 -6.63 7.44
CA ARG A 151 -13.01 -6.97 6.01
C ARG A 151 -12.67 -8.43 5.74
N ALA A 152 -11.84 -9.04 6.59
CA ALA A 152 -11.54 -10.47 6.52
C ALA A 152 -12.72 -11.35 6.95
N ALA A 153 -13.61 -10.83 7.80
CA ALA A 153 -14.81 -11.54 8.24
C ALA A 153 -15.78 -11.79 7.06
N ALA A 154 -16.41 -12.95 7.07
CA ALA A 154 -17.40 -13.30 6.05
C ALA A 154 -18.64 -12.39 6.16
N PRO A 155 -19.28 -12.01 5.02
CA PRO A 155 -20.49 -11.21 5.06
C PRO A 155 -21.59 -11.89 5.88
N LYS A 156 -22.34 -11.11 6.68
CA LYS A 156 -23.45 -11.58 7.53
C LYS A 156 -23.06 -12.57 8.64
N THR A 157 -21.79 -12.58 9.02
CA THR A 157 -21.31 -13.31 10.19
C THR A 157 -20.87 -12.33 11.27
N ILE A 158 -20.93 -12.75 12.53
CA ILE A 158 -20.44 -11.93 13.64
C ILE A 158 -18.90 -11.84 13.50
N PRO A 159 -18.32 -10.64 13.39
CA PRO A 159 -16.88 -10.47 13.24
C PRO A 159 -16.16 -10.63 14.59
N GLU A 160 -16.10 -11.87 15.09
CA GLU A 160 -15.55 -12.19 16.42
C GLU A 160 -14.10 -11.71 16.60
N GLN A 161 -13.26 -11.88 15.57
CA GLN A 161 -11.86 -11.45 15.62
C GLN A 161 -11.72 -9.93 15.72
N ALA A 162 -12.51 -9.19 14.93
CA ALA A 162 -12.48 -7.72 14.98
C ALA A 162 -12.97 -7.19 16.33
N LEU A 163 -13.97 -7.84 16.94
CA LEU A 163 -14.43 -7.53 18.30
C LEU A 163 -13.37 -7.86 19.36
N SER A 164 -12.68 -9.00 19.23
CA SER A 164 -11.59 -9.38 20.13
C SER A 164 -10.44 -8.37 20.08
N VAL A 165 -10.03 -7.95 18.89
CA VAL A 165 -8.99 -6.92 18.70
C VAL A 165 -9.41 -5.59 19.31
N LEU A 166 -10.65 -5.15 19.10
CA LEU A 166 -11.17 -3.95 19.72
C LEU A 166 -11.11 -4.05 21.25
N HIS A 167 -11.55 -5.17 21.83
CA HIS A 167 -11.52 -5.38 23.26
C HIS A 167 -10.08 -5.41 23.82
N ASN A 168 -9.14 -6.01 23.08
CA ASN A 168 -7.73 -6.00 23.48
C ASN A 168 -7.16 -4.58 23.56
N TYR A 169 -7.56 -3.67 22.66
CA TYR A 169 -7.17 -2.26 22.73
C TYR A 169 -7.78 -1.53 23.93
N GLU A 170 -9.01 -1.86 24.31
CA GLU A 170 -9.64 -1.33 25.53
C GLU A 170 -8.91 -1.79 26.79
N LEU A 171 -8.56 -3.08 26.86
CA LEU A 171 -7.77 -3.65 27.97
C LEU A 171 -6.39 -3.00 28.10
N GLN A 172 -5.80 -2.58 26.98
CA GLN A 172 -4.53 -1.86 26.95
C GLN A 172 -4.68 -0.35 27.23
N SER A 173 -5.87 0.12 27.63
CA SER A 173 -6.16 1.55 27.88
C SER A 173 -5.86 2.44 26.67
N THR A 174 -5.93 1.90 25.45
CA THR A 174 -5.72 2.62 24.19
C THR A 174 -6.93 2.42 23.28
N PRO A 175 -8.10 2.99 23.65
CA PRO A 175 -9.35 2.70 22.94
C PRO A 175 -9.27 3.04 21.46
N ALA A 176 -10.00 2.27 20.65
CA ALA A 176 -10.13 2.54 19.22
C ALA A 176 -10.95 3.82 18.98
N PRO A 177 -10.84 4.46 17.80
CA PRO A 177 -11.69 5.59 17.46
C PRO A 177 -13.17 5.18 17.33
N MET A 178 -14.06 6.16 17.50
CA MET A 178 -15.52 5.98 17.32
C MET A 178 -15.91 5.45 15.92
N SER A 179 -15.09 5.70 14.90
CA SER A 179 -15.26 5.12 13.56
C SER A 179 -15.17 3.60 13.55
N SER A 180 -14.31 3.00 14.38
CA SER A 180 -14.18 1.56 14.52
C SER A 180 -15.43 0.94 15.13
N TYR A 181 -15.93 1.54 16.22
CA TYR A 181 -17.18 1.11 16.87
C TYR A 181 -18.37 1.20 15.91
N SER A 182 -18.51 2.33 15.21
CA SER A 182 -19.62 2.55 14.27
C SER A 182 -19.63 1.49 13.15
N ARG A 183 -18.45 1.14 12.61
CA ARG A 183 -18.32 0.12 11.57
C ARG A 183 -18.62 -1.29 12.08
N LEU A 184 -18.17 -1.63 13.29
CA LEU A 184 -18.46 -2.92 13.91
C LEU A 184 -19.95 -3.07 14.22
N ILE A 185 -20.58 -2.04 14.78
CA ILE A 185 -22.03 -2.01 15.02
C ILE A 185 -22.78 -2.19 13.69
N ALA A 186 -22.41 -1.44 12.65
CA ALA A 186 -23.05 -1.59 11.34
C ALA A 186 -22.92 -3.01 10.78
N ALA A 187 -21.75 -3.65 10.94
CA ALA A 187 -21.52 -5.02 10.49
C ALA A 187 -22.28 -6.08 11.29
N LEU A 188 -22.58 -5.82 12.57
CA LEU A 188 -23.41 -6.71 13.40
C LEU A 188 -24.89 -6.71 12.99
N PHE A 189 -25.35 -5.62 12.40
CA PHE A 189 -26.76 -5.42 12.01
C PHE A 189 -27.00 -5.49 10.49
N SER A 190 -25.99 -5.87 9.69
CA SER A 190 -26.08 -6.03 8.22
C SER A 190 -26.23 -7.49 7.79
#